data_AF-A0A6C0D2B9-F1
#
_entry.id   AF-A0A6C0D2B9-F1
#
_cell.length_a   1.000
_cell.length_b   1.000
_cell.length_c   1.000
_cell.angle_alpha   90.00
_cell.angle_beta   90.00
_cell.angle_gamma   90.00
#
_symmetry.space_group_name_H-M   'P 1'
#
loop_
_entity.id
_entity.type
_entity.pdbx_description
1 polymer ?
#
loop_
_entity_poly.entity_id
_entity_poly.type
_entity_poly.pdbx_seq_one_letter_code
_entity_poly.pdbx_strand_id
1 'polypeptide(L)' 'MANIEHLSEGQKWVIGLYCALLFLLIASPFMYRLTNRITEMVGLETSYNGCPNMYGLVLHAIVFLLLVRVLMLIPKLNV' A
#
# COMPACT_ATOMS: atom_id res chain seq x y z
N MET A 1 -13.15 5.88 13.19
CA MET A 1 -13.50 4.72 12.36
C MET A 1 -14.45 5.26 11.29
N ALA A 2 -14.07 5.21 10.01
CA ALA A 2 -14.98 5.63 8.94
C ALA A 2 -16.25 4.77 9.05
N ASN A 3 -17.41 5.40 8.86
CA ASN A 3 -18.71 4.81 9.11
C ASN A 3 -19.10 3.90 7.92
N ILE A 4 -18.40 2.76 7.77
CA ILE A 4 -18.54 1.80 6.66
C ILE A 4 -19.90 1.09 6.68
N GLU A 5 -20.61 1.15 7.81
CA GLU A 5 -21.89 0.47 8.02
C GLU A 5 -23.01 0.97 7.09
N HIS A 6 -22.92 2.22 6.60
CA HIS A 6 -23.92 2.83 5.71
C HIS A 6 -23.56 2.74 4.21
N LEU A 7 -22.46 2.08 3.84
CA LEU A 7 -22.07 1.93 2.43
C LEU A 7 -22.92 0.85 1.75
N SER A 8 -23.37 1.13 0.52
CA SER A 8 -23.98 0.12 -0.34
C SER A 8 -22.99 -1.00 -0.68
N GLU A 9 -23.50 -2.19 -0.98
CA GLU A 9 -22.66 -3.34 -1.37
C GLU A 9 -21.74 -3.00 -2.56
N GLY A 10 -22.23 -2.21 -3.53
CA GLY A 10 -21.43 -1.75 -4.67
C GLY A 10 -20.23 -0.90 -4.25
N GLN A 11 -20.41 0.02 -3.30
CA GLN A 11 -19.32 0.86 -2.79
C GLN A 11 -18.26 0.03 -2.04
N LYS A 12 -18.68 -1.01 -1.30
CA LYS A 12 -17.75 -1.93 -0.63
C LYS A 12 -16.87 -2.67 -1.63
N TRP A 13 -17.44 -3.16 -2.73
CA TRP A 13 -16.68 -3.79 -3.82
C TRP A 13 -15.72 -2.84 -4.50
N VAL A 14 -16.14 -1.60 -4.75
CA VAL A 14 -15.29 -0.56 -5.35
C VAL A 14 -14.09 -0.25 -4.45
N ILE A 15 -14.31 -0.09 -3.13
CA ILE A 15 -13.23 0.11 -2.16
C ILE A 15 -12.30 -1.11 -2.13
N GLY A 16 -12.86 -2.32 -2.14
CA GLY A 16 -12.08 -3.56 -2.22
C GLY A 16 -11.18 -3.61 -3.46
N LEU A 17 -11.70 -3.20 -4.62
CA LEU A 17 -10.95 -3.10 -5.86
C LEU A 17 -9.82 -2.06 -5.77
N TYR A 18 -10.07 -0.88 -5.20
CA TYR A 18 -9.03 0.12 -4.98
C TYR A 18 -7.92 -0.40 -4.07
N CYS A 19 -8.27 -1.05 -2.96
CA CYS A 19 -7.28 -1.68 -2.06
C CYS A 19 -6.46 -2.76 -2.78
N ALA A 20 -7.09 -3.60 -3.61
CA ALA A 20 -6.41 -4.64 -4.37
C ALA A 20 -5.43 -4.07 -5.41
N LEU A 21 -5.85 -3.05 -6.16
CA LEU A 21 -4.98 -2.36 -7.13
C LEU A 21 -3.79 -1.69 -6.44
N LEU A 22 -4.04 -1.05 -5.30
CA LEU A 22 -3.01 -0.38 -4.52
C LEU A 22 -2.00 -1.38 -3.94
N PHE A 23 -2.49 -2.54 -3.46
CA PHE A 23 -1.62 -3.63 -3.02
C PHE A 23 -0.76 -4.15 -4.17
N LEU A 24 -1.35 -4.39 -5.34
CA LEU A 24 -0.63 -4.93 -6.49
C LEU A 24 0.45 -3.97 -7.00
N LEU A 25 0.18 -2.67 -6.95
CA LEU A 25 1.16 -1.63 -7.28
C LEU A 25 2.34 -1.63 -6.29
N ILE A 26 2.04 -1.63 -4.98
CA ILE A 26 3.06 -1.57 -3.91
C ILE A 26 3.85 -2.88 -3.81
N ALA A 27 3.21 -4.02 -3.99
CA ALA A 27 3.85 -5.34 -3.96
C ALA A 27 4.55 -5.72 -5.27
N SER A 28 4.65 -4.80 -6.24
CA SER A 28 5.32 -5.05 -7.50
C SER A 28 6.86 -5.04 -7.34
N PRO A 29 7.61 -5.86 -8.11
CA PRO A 29 9.08 -5.87 -8.08
C PRO A 29 9.70 -4.52 -8.47
N PHE A 30 8.97 -3.71 -9.25
CA PHE A 30 9.36 -2.34 -9.57
C PHE A 30 9.36 -1.46 -8.31
N MET A 31 8.32 -1.55 -7.48
CA MET A 31 8.21 -0.74 -6.27
C MET A 31 9.23 -1.15 -5.21
N TYR A 32 9.50 -2.46 -5.07
CA TYR A 32 10.59 -2.93 -4.21
C TYR A 32 11.94 -2.36 -4.61
N ARG A 33 12.24 -2.28 -5.91
CA ARG A 33 13.48 -1.66 -6.41
C ARG A 33 13.52 -0.16 -6.14
N LEU A 34 12.39 0.54 -6.29
CA LEU A 34 12.30 1.98 -6.02
C LEU A 34 12.53 2.27 -4.53
N THR A 35 11.82 1.58 -3.66
CA THR A 35 11.95 1.73 -2.21
C THR A 35 13.35 1.36 -1.75
N ASN A 36 13.95 0.31 -2.33
CA ASN A 36 15.33 -0.07 -2.04
C ASN A 36 16.33 1.03 -2.38
N ARG A 37 16.20 1.69 -3.54
CA ARG A 37 17.06 2.85 -3.87
C ARG A 37 16.90 4.00 -2.87
N ILE A 38 15.69 4.19 -2.34
CA ILE A 38 15.43 5.23 -1.34
C ILE A 38 16.04 4.86 0.01
N THR A 39 15.89 3.61 0.46
CA THR A 39 16.42 3.15 1.74
C THR A 39 17.94 2.95 1.71
N GLU A 40 18.52 2.61 0.56
CA GLU A 40 19.97 2.56 0.35
C GLU A 40 20.62 3.92 0.60
N MET A 41 19.98 5.04 0.28
CA MET A 41 20.48 6.39 0.62
C MET A 41 20.63 6.61 2.14
N VAL A 42 19.90 5.83 2.95
CA VAL A 42 19.92 5.87 4.42
C VAL A 42 20.72 4.69 5.00
N GLY A 43 21.39 3.90 4.16
CA GLY A 43 22.19 2.75 4.56
C GLY A 43 21.38 1.48 4.89
N LEU A 44 20.12 1.40 4.46
CA LEU A 44 19.24 0.25 4.68
C LEU A 44 18.94 -0.48 3.36
N GLU A 45 19.49 -1.69 3.21
CA GLU A 45 19.16 -2.57 2.10
C GLU A 45 17.83 -3.30 2.38
N THR A 46 16.84 -3.08 1.52
CA THR A 46 15.49 -3.66 1.67
C THR A 46 15.14 -4.64 0.55
N SER A 47 15.95 -4.71 -0.51
CA SER A 47 15.79 -5.68 -1.60
C SER A 47 17.14 -6.09 -2.20
N TYR A 48 17.26 -7.36 -2.59
CA TYR A 48 18.36 -7.86 -3.41
C TYR A 48 17.81 -8.32 -4.76
N ASN A 49 18.27 -7.72 -5.86
CA ASN A 49 17.82 -8.04 -7.23
C ASN A 49 16.30 -7.96 -7.50
N GLY A 50 15.55 -7.21 -6.68
CA GLY A 50 14.08 -7.08 -6.80
C GLY A 50 13.31 -8.14 -6.00
N CYS A 51 14.00 -9.04 -5.28
CA CYS A 51 13.40 -9.84 -4.23
C CYS A 51 13.44 -9.03 -2.92
N PRO A 52 12.32 -8.80 -2.24
CA PRO A 52 12.32 -8.16 -0.93
C PRO A 52 13.00 -9.09 0.09
N ASN A 53 13.77 -8.50 1.00
CA ASN A 53 14.13 -9.18 2.24
C ASN A 53 12.99 -9.04 3.26
N MET A 54 13.09 -9.69 4.43
CA MET A 54 12.04 -9.63 5.45
C MET A 54 11.78 -8.17 5.91
N TYR A 55 12.82 -7.33 6.00
CA TYR A 55 12.69 -5.91 6.35
C TYR A 55 11.94 -5.12 5.27
N GLY A 56 12.24 -5.36 4.00
CA GLY A 56 11.56 -4.73 2.86
C GLY A 56 10.10 -5.12 2.78
N LEU A 57 9.77 -6.38 3.06
CA LEU A 57 8.38 -6.86 3.13
C LEU A 57 7.60 -6.16 4.25
N VAL A 58 8.17 -6.09 5.46
CA VAL A 58 7.55 -5.39 6.59
C VAL A 58 7.37 -3.90 6.30
N LEU A 59 8.38 -3.25 5.71
CA LEU A 59 8.29 -1.84 5.34
C LEU A 59 7.18 -1.61 4.32
N HIS A 60 7.06 -2.44 3.28
CA HIS A 60 5.99 -2.30 2.28
C HIS A 60 4.61 -2.58 2.88
N ALA A 61 4.50 -3.50 3.84
CA ALA A 61 3.25 -3.73 4.57
C ALA A 61 2.82 -2.52 5.40
N ILE A 62 3.77 -1.86 6.08
CA ILE A 62 3.51 -0.62 6.84
C ILE A 62 3.10 0.51 5.89
N VAL A 63 3.80 0.69 4.78
CA VAL A 63 3.44 1.72 3.77
C VAL A 63 2.05 1.45 3.20
N PHE A 64 1.73 0.20 2.86
CA PHE A 64 0.40 -0.19 2.39
C PHE A 64 -0.69 0.13 3.43
N LEU A 65 -0.46 -0.21 4.70
CA LEU A 65 -1.38 0.10 5.79
C LEU A 65 -1.61 1.61 5.92
N LEU A 66 -0.55 2.41 5.86
CA LEU A 66 -0.65 3.87 5.93
C LEU A 66 -1.42 4.45 4.73
N LEU A 67 -1.16 3.95 3.52
CA LEU A 67 -1.87 4.40 2.32
C LEU A 67 -3.36 4.05 2.38
N VAL A 68 -3.72 2.83 2.79
CA VAL A 68 -5.12 2.43 3.01
C VAL A 68 -5.77 3.30 4.08
N ARG A 69 -5.04 3.61 5.16
CA ARG A 69 -5.54 4.49 6.21
C ARG A 69 -5.78 5.92 5.71
N VAL A 70 -4.88 6.45 4.90
CA VAL A 70 -5.03 7.76 4.24
C VAL A 70 -6.20 7.75 3.28
N LEU A 71 -6.35 6.70 2.47
CA LEU A 71 -7.47 6.51 1.55
C LEU A 71 -8.82 6.60 2.31
N MET A 72 -8.92 5.96 3.48
CA MET A 72 -10.10 6.02 4.34
C MET A 72 -10.28 7.36 5.08
N LEU A 73 -9.20 8.11 5.31
CA LEU A 73 -9.22 9.42 5.95
C LEU A 73 -9.64 10.53 4.99
N ILE A 74 -9.40 10.36 3.68
CA ILE A 74 -9.80 11.32 2.65
C ILE A 74 -11.33 11.25 2.52
N PRO A 75 -12.08 12.26 3.00
CA PRO A 75 -13.55 12.23 3.00
C PRO A 75 -14.15 12.40 1.61
N LYS A 76 -13.30 12.64 0.60
CA LYS A 76 -13.65 13.02 -0.77
C LYS A 76 -13.48 11.90 -1.80
N LEU A 77 -13.37 10.65 -1.39
CA LEU A 77 -13.64 9.54 -2.31
C LEU A 77 -15.16 9.37 -2.42
N ASN A 78 -15.79 10.33 -3.09
CA ASN A 78 -17.20 10.30 -3.46
C ASN A 78 -17.38 9.27 -4.57
N VAL A 79 -17.39 8.00 -4.18
CA VAL A 79 -17.92 6.88 -4.97
C VAL A 79 -19.32 6.55 -4.50
#